data_AF-A0ABD5URE3-F1
#
_entry.id   AF-A0ABD5URE3-F1
#
_cell.length_a   1.000
_cell.length_b   1.000
_cell.length_c   1.000
_cell.angle_alpha   90.00
_cell.angle_beta   90.00
_cell.angle_gamma   90.00
#
_symmetry.space_group_name_H-M   'P 1'
#
loop_
_entity.id
_entity.type
_entity.pdbx_description
1 polymer ?
#
loop_
_entity_poly.entity_id
_entity_poly.type
_entity_poly.pdbx_seq_one_letter_code
_entity_poly.pdbx_strand_id
1 'polypeptide(L)'
;MANEQRNKIKLNVRVARAKKKEWKKALADGETMSSLVQRAVDREINNEYVPIEAVEQTDDTGSGEDVSQLSEKLDELHRDIAAANSKIDTLAAVGDTEDSDDTESIEELAMDILPRLPAYPRDIPEYALKDMGGRGEMSKQEYIEFIIDTLRSTDTGVAIDGSANHFAGQLREPEHKARQALLHLEQETTENVHSAIVDGTRHWMRF
;
A
#
# COMPACT_ATOMS: atom_id res chain seq x y z
N MET A 1 8.57 -21.36 -18.32
CA MET A 1 7.86 -20.26 -19.00
C MET A 1 6.50 -20.79 -19.44
N ALA A 2 5.46 -20.59 -18.64
CA ALA A 2 4.11 -21.04 -18.97
C ALA A 2 3.49 -20.01 -19.92
N ASN A 3 3.32 -20.43 -21.18
CA ASN A 3 2.65 -19.64 -22.20
C ASN A 3 1.13 -19.79 -21.95
N GLU A 4 0.55 -18.88 -21.16
CA GLU A 4 -0.91 -18.81 -21.02
C GLU A 4 -1.51 -18.47 -22.38
N GLN A 5 -2.03 -19.49 -23.06
CA GLN A 5 -2.83 -19.34 -24.26
C GLN A 5 -4.12 -18.62 -23.89
N ARG A 6 -4.10 -17.27 -23.93
CA ARG A 6 -5.31 -16.45 -23.84
C ARG A 6 -6.24 -16.87 -24.98
N ASN A 7 -7.31 -17.59 -24.64
CA ASN A 7 -8.34 -18.01 -25.58
C ASN A 7 -8.97 -16.76 -26.22
N LYS A 8 -8.56 -16.41 -27.44
CA LYS A 8 -9.14 -15.30 -28.20
C LYS A 8 -10.49 -15.70 -28.77
N ILE A 9 -11.56 -15.39 -28.05
CA ILE A 9 -12.94 -15.62 -28.49
C ILE A 9 -13.35 -14.45 -29.39
N LYS A 10 -13.82 -14.74 -30.62
CA LYS A 10 -14.32 -13.71 -31.54
C LYS A 10 -15.71 -13.25 -31.10
N LEU A 11 -15.84 -11.98 -30.72
CA LEU A 11 -17.12 -11.36 -30.35
C LEU A 11 -17.75 -10.67 -31.58
N ASN A 12 -18.98 -11.04 -31.91
CA ASN A 12 -19.77 -10.37 -32.96
C ASN A 12 -20.87 -9.52 -32.33
N VAL A 13 -20.67 -8.20 -32.28
CA VAL A 13 -21.65 -7.27 -31.67
C VAL A 13 -22.51 -6.62 -32.75
N ARG A 14 -23.83 -6.65 -32.58
CA ARG A 14 -24.78 -5.93 -33.44
C ARG A 14 -24.98 -4.52 -32.89
N VAL A 15 -24.70 -3.50 -33.71
CA VAL A 15 -24.83 -2.09 -33.36
C VAL A 15 -25.68 -1.38 -34.40
N ALA A 16 -26.60 -0.51 -33.95
CA ALA A 16 -27.42 0.30 -34.84
C ALA A 16 -26.54 1.20 -35.73
N ARG A 17 -26.94 1.39 -37.00
CA ARG A 17 -26.15 2.17 -37.98
C ARG A 17 -25.83 3.60 -37.53
N ALA A 18 -26.72 4.23 -36.77
CA ALA A 18 -26.50 5.58 -36.22
C ALA A 18 -25.36 5.58 -35.20
N LYS A 19 -25.42 4.73 -34.17
CA LYS A 19 -24.37 4.57 -33.16
C LYS A 19 -23.04 4.13 -33.77
N LYS A 20 -23.05 3.25 -34.77
CA LYS A 20 -21.81 2.85 -35.48
C LYS A 20 -21.11 4.02 -36.19
N LYS A 21 -21.86 5.01 -36.68
CA LYS A 21 -21.30 6.23 -37.28
C LYS A 21 -20.74 7.17 -36.22
N GLU A 22 -21.43 7.31 -35.10
CA GLU A 22 -20.98 8.09 -33.93
C GLU A 22 -19.66 7.55 -33.38
N TRP A 23 -19.58 6.24 -33.16
CA TRP A 23 -18.35 5.58 -32.70
C TRP A 23 -17.21 5.75 -33.70
N LYS A 24 -17.50 5.69 -35.01
CA LYS A 24 -16.49 5.92 -36.04
C LYS A 24 -15.93 7.35 -36.02
N LYS A 25 -16.72 8.34 -35.60
CA LYS A 25 -16.29 9.73 -35.45
C LYS A 25 -15.50 9.97 -34.17
N ALA A 26 -15.75 9.16 -33.14
CA ALA A 26 -15.07 9.24 -31.85
C ALA A 26 -13.76 8.43 -31.79
N LEU A 27 -13.40 7.71 -32.85
CA LEU A 27 -12.12 7.00 -32.95
C LEU A 27 -10.97 8.01 -33.15
N ALA A 28 -9.89 7.84 -32.40
CA ALA A 28 -8.65 8.59 -32.62
C ALA A 28 -7.91 8.10 -33.89
N ASP A 29 -6.98 8.91 -34.41
CA ASP A 29 -6.20 8.54 -35.60
C ASP A 29 -5.41 7.25 -35.37
N GLY A 30 -5.68 6.24 -36.20
CA GLY A 30 -5.06 4.90 -36.10
C GLY A 30 -5.81 3.90 -35.20
N GLU A 31 -6.89 4.30 -34.53
CA GLU A 31 -7.68 3.41 -33.67
C GLU A 31 -8.71 2.58 -34.49
N THR A 32 -8.96 1.33 -34.08
CA THR A 32 -9.96 0.48 -34.73
C THR A 32 -11.21 0.34 -33.87
N MET A 33 -12.35 0.03 -34.48
CA MET A 33 -13.60 -0.21 -33.74
C MET A 33 -13.45 -1.33 -32.70
N SER A 34 -12.59 -2.32 -32.99
CA SER A 34 -12.31 -3.42 -32.08
C SER A 34 -11.55 -2.96 -30.83
N SER A 35 -10.59 -2.03 -30.97
CA SER A 35 -9.86 -1.49 -29.82
C SER A 35 -10.75 -0.59 -28.96
N LEU A 36 -11.67 0.15 -29.57
CA LEU A 36 -12.68 0.92 -28.84
C LEU A 36 -13.58 0.01 -27.99
N VAL A 37 -14.07 -1.09 -28.58
CA VAL A 37 -14.92 -2.06 -27.87
C VAL A 37 -14.14 -2.78 -26.78
N GLN A 38 -12.89 -3.17 -27.05
CA GLN A 38 -12.05 -3.82 -26.06
C GLN A 38 -11.81 -2.89 -24.86
N ARG A 39 -11.44 -1.63 -25.10
CA ARG A 39 -11.27 -0.64 -24.03
C ARG A 39 -12.55 -0.42 -23.23
N ALA A 40 -13.70 -0.33 -23.89
CA ALA A 40 -14.98 -0.15 -23.19
C ALA A 40 -15.33 -1.35 -22.29
N VAL A 41 -15.03 -2.57 -22.74
CA VAL A 41 -15.23 -3.79 -21.97
C VAL A 41 -14.23 -3.89 -20.83
N ASP A 42 -12.95 -3.58 -21.08
CA ASP A 42 -11.91 -3.59 -20.05
C ASP A 42 -12.26 -2.56 -18.94
N ARG A 43 -12.75 -1.38 -19.30
CA ARG A 43 -13.24 -0.36 -18.36
C ARG A 43 -14.46 -0.80 -17.55
N GLU A 44 -15.39 -1.51 -18.18
CA GLU A 44 -16.57 -2.06 -17.49
C GLU A 44 -16.15 -3.14 -16.49
N ILE A 45 -15.29 -4.07 -16.90
CA ILE A 45 -14.78 -5.14 -16.03
C ILE A 45 -14.00 -4.54 -14.85
N ASN A 46 -13.25 -3.48 -15.08
CA ASN A 46 -12.44 -2.81 -14.06
C ASN A 46 -13.21 -1.75 -13.25
N ASN A 47 -14.53 -1.58 -13.45
CA ASN A 47 -15.34 -0.56 -12.79
C ASN A 47 -14.75 0.88 -12.89
N GLU A 48 -14.18 1.23 -14.05
CA GLU A 48 -13.51 2.52 -14.27
C GLU A 48 -14.50 3.66 -14.60
N TYR A 49 -15.82 3.41 -14.61
CA TYR A 49 -16.82 4.44 -14.91
C TYR A 49 -17.15 5.27 -13.67
N VAL A 50 -16.70 6.52 -13.68
CA VAL A 50 -17.12 7.52 -12.69
C VAL A 50 -18.50 8.07 -13.10
N PRO A 51 -19.53 8.04 -12.23
CA PRO A 51 -20.84 8.60 -12.51
C PRO A 51 -20.75 10.10 -12.83
N ILE A 52 -21.41 10.54 -13.91
CA ILE A 52 -21.43 11.95 -14.35
C ILE A 52 -21.99 12.88 -13.26
N GLU A 53 -22.92 12.39 -12.43
CA GLU A 53 -23.47 13.15 -11.29
C GLU A 53 -22.39 13.50 -10.23
N ALA A 54 -21.32 12.70 -10.11
CA ALA A 54 -20.20 13.01 -9.25
C ALA A 54 -19.27 14.10 -9.84
N VAL A 55 -19.28 14.25 -11.17
CA VAL A 55 -18.49 15.25 -11.90
C VAL A 55 -19.24 16.58 -11.98
N GLU A 56 -20.56 16.56 -12.16
CA GLU A 56 -21.35 17.81 -12.21
C GLU A 56 -21.49 18.49 -10.83
N GLN A 57 -21.36 17.75 -9.72
CA GLN A 57 -21.25 18.37 -8.38
C GLN A 57 -19.90 19.05 -8.13
N THR A 58 -18.87 18.76 -8.93
CA THR A 58 -17.55 19.40 -8.83
C THR A 58 -17.39 20.60 -9.78
N ASP A 59 -18.21 20.70 -10.84
CA ASP A 59 -18.12 21.76 -11.86
C ASP A 59 -18.71 23.14 -11.46
N ASP A 60 -19.40 23.26 -10.31
CA ASP A 60 -19.84 24.58 -9.79
C ASP A 60 -18.75 25.31 -8.99
N THR A 61 -17.61 24.63 -8.77
CA THR A 61 -16.36 25.26 -8.32
C THR A 61 -15.46 25.46 -9.53
N GLY A 62 -15.68 26.59 -10.21
CA GLY A 62 -14.86 27.06 -11.31
C GLY A 62 -13.41 27.32 -10.88
N SER A 63 -12.62 26.25 -10.84
CA SER A 63 -11.17 26.28 -10.92
C SER A 63 -10.73 24.89 -11.35
N GLY A 64 -9.98 24.81 -12.45
CA GLY A 64 -9.11 23.67 -12.70
C GLY A 64 -8.06 23.63 -11.61
N GLU A 65 -8.45 23.18 -10.42
CA GLU A 65 -7.55 22.97 -9.30
C GLU A 65 -6.68 21.78 -9.68
N ASP A 66 -5.42 22.08 -9.95
CA ASP A 66 -4.34 21.14 -10.18
C ASP A 66 -4.44 19.98 -9.19
N VAL A 67 -4.94 18.83 -9.65
CA VAL A 67 -4.84 17.56 -8.91
C VAL A 67 -3.36 17.23 -8.68
N SER A 68 -2.47 17.73 -9.54
CA SER A 68 -1.02 17.71 -9.35
C SER A 68 -0.57 18.46 -8.10
N GLN A 69 -1.16 19.61 -7.76
CA GLN A 69 -0.85 20.33 -6.53
C GLN A 69 -1.37 19.60 -5.29
N LEU A 70 -2.51 18.90 -5.39
CA LEU A 70 -2.99 18.04 -4.30
C LEU A 70 -2.08 16.82 -4.11
N SER A 71 -1.62 16.20 -5.19
CA SER A 71 -0.64 15.11 -5.16
C SER A 71 0.69 15.56 -4.57
N GLU A 72 1.20 16.72 -5.00
CA GLU A 72 2.45 17.30 -4.46
C GLU A 72 2.33 17.63 -2.98
N LYS A 73 1.19 18.18 -2.53
CA LYS A 73 0.92 18.42 -1.11
C LYS A 73 0.80 17.13 -0.31
N LEU A 74 0.28 16.07 -0.90
CA LEU A 74 0.17 14.76 -0.25
C LEU A 74 1.55 14.10 -0.12
N ASP A 75 2.39 14.20 -1.15
CA ASP A 75 3.79 13.77 -1.10
C ASP A 75 4.61 14.58 -0.09
N GLU A 76 4.36 15.89 -0.01
CA GLU A 76 4.98 16.79 0.98
C GLU A 76 4.54 16.41 2.41
N LEU A 77 3.24 16.17 2.63
CA LEU A 77 2.72 15.66 3.91
C LEU A 77 3.34 14.30 4.27
N HIS A 78 3.49 13.39 3.31
CA HIS A 78 4.15 12.11 3.56
C HIS A 78 5.60 12.28 3.99
N ARG A 79 6.34 13.19 3.35
CA ARG A 79 7.73 13.53 3.74
C ARG A 79 7.79 14.14 5.13
N ASP A 80 6.87 15.04 5.45
CA ASP A 80 6.81 15.70 6.77
C ASP A 80 6.48 14.69 7.87
N ILE A 81 5.57 13.74 7.61
CA ILE A 81 5.25 12.67 8.57
C ILE A 81 6.45 11.72 8.74
N ALA A 82 7.14 11.36 7.66
CA ALA A 82 8.35 10.55 7.75
C ALA A 82 9.45 11.26 8.56
N ALA A 83 9.63 12.57 8.35
CA ALA A 83 10.57 13.39 9.11
C ALA A 83 10.16 13.55 10.58
N ALA A 84 8.87 13.69 10.87
CA ALA A 84 8.33 13.73 12.23
C ALA A 84 8.54 12.40 12.95
N ASN A 85 8.25 11.27 12.30
CA ASN A 85 8.50 9.93 12.84
C ASN A 85 9.99 9.73 13.13
N SER A 86 10.89 10.12 12.21
CA SER A 86 12.34 10.06 12.44
C SER A 86 12.78 10.90 13.66
N LYS A 87 12.21 12.09 13.85
CA LYS A 87 12.46 12.90 15.05
C LYS A 87 11.93 12.25 16.32
N ILE A 88 10.75 11.63 16.27
CA ILE A 88 10.18 10.88 17.38
C ILE A 88 11.08 9.70 17.75
N ASP A 89 11.60 8.97 16.77
CA ASP A 89 12.55 7.88 17.01
C ASP A 89 13.83 8.39 17.68
N THR A 90 14.34 9.53 17.21
CA THR A 90 15.54 10.16 17.79
C THR A 90 15.29 10.60 19.23
N LEU A 91 14.11 11.16 19.52
CA LEU A 91 13.74 11.57 20.87
C LEU A 91 13.47 10.36 21.78
N ALA A 92 12.88 9.29 21.25
CA ALA A 92 12.66 8.03 21.95
C ALA A 92 13.99 7.35 22.31
N ALA A 93 15.03 7.49 21.47
CA ALA A 93 16.37 7.00 21.77
C ALA A 93 17.12 7.88 22.81
N VAL A 94 16.84 9.18 22.87
CA VAL A 94 17.51 10.12 23.78
C VAL A 94 16.89 10.12 25.19
N GLY A 95 15.58 9.88 25.31
CA GLY A 95 14.87 9.88 26.59
C GLY A 95 15.27 8.76 27.56
N ASP A 96 16.03 7.77 27.11
CA ASP A 96 16.33 6.52 27.82
C ASP A 96 17.71 6.50 28.51
N THR A 97 18.46 7.60 28.45
CA THR A 97 19.82 7.66 29.04
C THR A 97 19.85 7.89 30.55
N GLU A 98 18.70 8.07 31.22
CA GLU A 98 18.64 8.35 32.66
C GLU A 98 18.18 7.19 33.55
N ASP A 99 17.58 6.11 33.02
CA ASP A 99 17.12 4.95 33.81
C ASP A 99 17.57 3.60 33.20
N SER A 100 18.61 2.98 33.78
CA SER A 100 19.14 1.68 33.32
C SER A 100 18.18 0.49 33.52
N ASP A 101 17.09 0.69 34.28
CA ASP A 101 16.02 -0.32 34.47
C ASP A 101 15.13 -0.43 33.22
N ASP A 102 15.00 0.64 32.43
CA ASP A 102 14.13 0.63 31.25
C ASP A 102 14.78 -0.08 30.05
N THR A 103 16.11 -0.05 29.91
CA THR A 103 16.80 -0.75 28.80
C THR A 103 16.66 -2.28 28.89
N GLU A 104 16.73 -2.87 30.09
CA GLU A 104 16.52 -4.32 30.29
C GLU A 104 15.05 -4.69 30.01
N SER A 105 14.11 -3.79 30.32
CA SER A 105 12.69 -3.93 29.96
C SER A 105 12.43 -3.84 28.45
N ILE A 106 13.17 -3.02 27.71
CA ILE A 106 13.05 -2.90 26.25
C ILE A 106 13.61 -4.14 25.54
N GLU A 107 14.74 -4.69 25.99
CA GLU A 107 15.30 -5.93 25.44
C GLU A 107 14.35 -7.13 25.67
N GLU A 108 13.79 -7.25 26.87
CA GLU A 108 12.79 -8.29 27.18
C GLU A 108 11.55 -8.15 26.30
N LEU A 109 11.04 -6.92 26.16
CA LEU A 109 9.90 -6.62 25.31
C LEU A 109 10.19 -6.88 23.82
N ALA A 110 11.41 -6.59 23.36
CA ALA A 110 11.86 -6.88 22.00
C ALA A 110 11.84 -8.38 21.72
N MET A 111 12.35 -9.20 22.65
CA MET A 111 12.33 -10.66 22.53
C MET A 111 10.91 -11.22 22.55
N ASP A 112 9.99 -10.58 23.25
CA ASP A 112 8.57 -10.91 23.24
C ASP A 112 7.87 -10.51 21.94
N ILE A 113 8.20 -9.36 21.35
CA ILE A 113 7.60 -8.89 20.10
C ILE A 113 8.11 -9.71 18.90
N LEU A 114 9.38 -10.09 18.90
CA LEU A 114 10.04 -10.78 17.78
C LEU A 114 9.27 -12.00 17.22
N PRO A 115 8.78 -12.98 18.02
CA PRO A 115 8.04 -14.13 17.50
C PRO A 115 6.64 -13.77 16.98
N ARG A 116 6.13 -12.57 17.31
CA ARG A 116 4.81 -12.06 16.91
C ARG A 116 4.87 -11.16 15.68
N LEU A 117 6.07 -10.73 15.28
CA LEU A 117 6.26 -9.95 14.07
C LEU A 117 5.80 -10.74 12.83
N PRO A 118 5.04 -10.10 11.93
CA PRO A 118 4.77 -10.67 10.62
C PRO A 118 6.06 -11.08 9.93
N ALA A 119 6.13 -12.32 9.46
CA ALA A 119 7.31 -12.85 8.79
C ALA A 119 7.02 -13.14 7.32
N TYR A 120 7.80 -12.54 6.42
CA TYR A 120 7.85 -12.94 5.03
C TYR A 120 8.63 -14.26 4.87
N PRO A 121 8.21 -15.15 3.96
CA PRO A 121 6.93 -15.16 3.25
C PRO A 121 5.79 -15.83 4.04
N ARG A 122 6.07 -16.34 5.25
CA ARG A 122 5.21 -17.27 5.99
C ARG A 122 3.83 -16.71 6.34
N ASP A 123 3.78 -15.48 6.82
CA ASP A 123 2.57 -14.86 7.34
C ASP A 123 1.82 -14.04 6.28
N ILE A 124 2.37 -13.95 5.07
CA ILE A 124 1.77 -13.22 3.95
C ILE A 124 0.92 -14.16 3.11
N PRO A 125 -0.37 -13.84 2.89
CA PRO A 125 -1.26 -14.65 2.08
C PRO A 125 -0.70 -14.99 0.71
N GLU A 126 -0.91 -16.23 0.26
CA GLU A 126 -0.37 -16.72 -0.99
C GLU A 126 -0.91 -15.96 -2.22
N TYR A 127 -2.13 -15.42 -2.13
CA TYR A 127 -2.69 -14.57 -3.19
C TYR A 127 -1.89 -13.27 -3.34
N ALA A 128 -1.53 -12.64 -2.22
CA ALA A 128 -0.69 -11.45 -2.20
C ALA A 128 0.67 -11.78 -2.81
N LEU A 129 1.32 -12.88 -2.38
CA LEU A 129 2.60 -13.31 -2.95
C LEU A 129 2.54 -13.62 -4.46
N LYS A 130 1.44 -14.18 -4.95
CA LYS A 130 1.24 -14.51 -6.38
C LYS A 130 0.97 -13.28 -7.23
N ASP A 131 0.12 -12.37 -6.77
CA ASP A 131 -0.20 -11.12 -7.46
C ASP A 131 1.03 -10.19 -7.48
N MET A 132 1.87 -10.26 -6.45
CA MET A 132 3.11 -9.48 -6.34
C MET A 132 4.26 -10.00 -7.22
N GLY A 133 4.18 -11.24 -7.74
CA GLY A 133 5.30 -11.84 -8.49
C GLY A 133 6.58 -12.06 -7.66
N GLY A 134 6.47 -12.03 -6.33
CA GLY A 134 7.58 -12.02 -5.37
C GLY A 134 8.24 -10.64 -5.21
N ARG A 135 9.40 -10.60 -4.52
CA ARG A 135 10.09 -9.33 -4.20
C ARG A 135 10.68 -8.60 -5.42
N GLY A 136 10.95 -9.29 -6.52
CA GLY A 136 11.56 -8.67 -7.71
C GLY A 136 12.85 -7.89 -7.38
N GLU A 137 12.96 -6.65 -7.89
CA GLU A 137 14.04 -5.70 -7.60
C GLU A 137 13.71 -4.72 -6.45
N MET A 138 12.55 -4.86 -5.79
CA MET A 138 12.10 -3.91 -4.76
C MET A 138 12.99 -3.97 -3.50
N SER A 139 13.24 -2.81 -2.92
CA SER A 139 13.82 -2.71 -1.58
C SER A 139 12.88 -3.36 -0.55
N LYS A 140 13.41 -3.72 0.63
CA LYS A 140 12.59 -4.31 1.70
C LYS A 140 11.49 -3.33 2.16
N GLN A 141 11.78 -2.03 2.11
CA GLN A 141 10.87 -0.96 2.52
C GLN A 141 9.70 -0.85 1.53
N GLU A 142 9.99 -0.67 0.24
CA GLU A 142 8.98 -0.64 -0.83
C GLU A 142 8.11 -1.91 -0.82
N TYR A 143 8.71 -3.06 -0.48
CA TYR A 143 7.98 -4.31 -0.42
C TYR A 143 7.04 -4.40 0.79
N ILE A 144 7.44 -3.88 1.97
CA ILE A 144 6.54 -3.77 3.13
C ILE A 144 5.36 -2.84 2.80
N GLU A 145 5.62 -1.69 2.20
CA GLU A 145 4.58 -0.73 1.77
C GLU A 145 3.57 -1.42 0.86
N PHE A 146 4.08 -2.11 -0.17
CA PHE A 146 3.24 -2.82 -1.12
C PHE A 146 2.42 -3.95 -0.49
N ILE A 147 2.98 -4.70 0.47
CA ILE A 147 2.24 -5.74 1.19
C ILE A 147 1.07 -5.14 1.98
N ILE A 148 1.31 -4.07 2.72
CA ILE A 148 0.30 -3.45 3.57
C ILE A 148 -0.80 -2.83 2.73
N ASP A 149 -0.46 -2.13 1.65
CA ASP A 149 -1.44 -1.54 0.73
C ASP A 149 -2.31 -2.60 0.05
N THR A 150 -1.69 -3.71 -0.38
CA THR A 150 -2.42 -4.82 -1.00
C THR A 150 -3.38 -5.45 0.01
N LEU A 151 -2.94 -5.70 1.24
CA LEU A 151 -3.78 -6.33 2.26
C LEU A 151 -4.92 -5.42 2.75
N ARG A 152 -4.73 -4.10 2.75
CA ARG A 152 -5.81 -3.14 3.04
C ARG A 152 -6.84 -3.09 1.92
N SER A 153 -6.40 -3.20 0.67
CA SER A 153 -7.26 -3.13 -0.50
C SER A 153 -8.08 -4.40 -0.72
N THR A 154 -7.55 -5.55 -0.30
CA THR A 154 -8.28 -6.81 -0.40
C THR A 154 -9.18 -7.02 0.82
N ASP A 155 -10.50 -7.06 0.62
CA ASP A 155 -11.54 -7.35 1.64
C ASP A 155 -11.52 -8.83 2.11
N THR A 156 -10.32 -9.35 2.38
CA THR A 156 -10.06 -10.75 2.70
C THR A 156 -10.04 -11.02 4.19
N GLY A 157 -10.14 -9.98 5.03
CA GLY A 157 -10.15 -10.07 6.49
C GLY A 157 -8.79 -10.45 7.11
N VAL A 158 -7.73 -10.62 6.32
CA VAL A 158 -6.37 -10.88 6.83
C VAL A 158 -5.61 -9.56 6.94
N ALA A 159 -5.73 -8.91 8.09
CA ALA A 159 -4.96 -7.71 8.41
C ALA A 159 -3.60 -8.13 8.99
N ILE A 160 -2.54 -8.06 8.18
CA ILE A 160 -1.17 -8.09 8.71
C ILE A 160 -0.86 -6.68 9.21
N ASP A 161 -0.83 -6.51 10.53
CA ASP A 161 -0.49 -5.24 11.14
C ASP A 161 0.80 -5.36 11.94
N GLY A 162 1.88 -4.82 11.38
CA GLY A 162 3.18 -4.72 12.04
C GLY A 162 3.38 -3.42 12.83
N SER A 163 2.33 -2.66 13.16
CA SER A 163 2.46 -1.36 13.83
C SER A 163 2.77 -1.49 15.33
N ALA A 164 3.44 -0.48 15.90
CA ALA A 164 3.70 -0.43 17.34
C ALA A 164 2.41 -0.44 18.17
N ASN A 165 1.35 0.22 17.68
CA ASN A 165 0.05 0.25 18.33
C ASN A 165 -0.59 -1.15 18.42
N HIS A 166 -0.42 -1.98 17.38
CA HIS A 166 -0.88 -3.37 17.40
C HIS A 166 -0.23 -4.18 18.53
N PHE A 167 1.09 -4.12 18.63
CA PHE A 167 1.84 -4.85 19.67
C PHE A 167 1.61 -4.30 21.07
N ALA A 168 1.48 -2.97 21.20
CA ALA A 168 1.11 -2.32 22.46
C ALA A 168 -0.22 -2.86 23.00
N GLY A 169 -1.25 -2.95 22.15
CA GLY A 169 -2.53 -3.52 22.53
C GLY A 169 -2.46 -5.01 22.87
N GLN A 170 -1.67 -5.78 22.12
CA GLN A 170 -1.52 -7.22 22.31
C GLN A 170 -0.78 -7.58 23.61
N LEU A 171 0.27 -6.83 23.94
CA LEU A 171 1.14 -7.05 25.10
C LEU A 171 0.69 -6.27 26.34
N ARG A 172 -0.29 -5.36 26.18
CA ARG A 172 -0.73 -4.40 27.21
C ARG A 172 0.38 -3.47 27.68
N GLU A 173 1.31 -3.18 26.78
CA GLU A 173 2.41 -2.26 27.01
C GLU A 173 2.11 -0.89 26.41
N PRO A 174 2.74 0.19 26.92
CA PRO A 174 2.64 1.50 26.29
C PRO A 174 3.20 1.49 24.86
N GLU A 175 2.54 2.22 23.94
CA GLU A 175 2.96 2.27 22.53
C GLU A 175 4.40 2.75 22.34
N HIS A 176 4.86 3.70 23.17
CA HIS A 176 6.24 4.19 23.08
C HIS A 176 7.27 3.09 23.41
N LYS A 177 6.99 2.22 24.41
CA LYS A 177 7.85 1.08 24.75
C LYS A 177 7.84 0.03 23.64
N ALA A 178 6.66 -0.30 23.11
CA ALA A 178 6.56 -1.23 21.97
C ALA A 178 7.32 -0.71 20.75
N ARG A 179 7.26 0.60 20.49
CA ARG A 179 8.01 1.26 19.42
C ARG A 179 9.52 1.21 19.65
N GLN A 180 9.99 1.51 20.86
CA GLN A 180 11.41 1.40 21.21
C GLN A 180 11.92 -0.03 21.05
N ALA A 181 11.17 -1.03 21.52
CA ALA A 181 11.52 -2.43 21.35
C ALA A 181 11.62 -2.85 19.87
N LEU A 182 10.70 -2.37 19.02
CA LEU A 182 10.75 -2.60 17.57
C LEU A 182 11.95 -1.91 16.90
N LEU A 183 12.30 -0.70 17.32
CA LEU A 183 13.49 0.01 16.86
C LEU A 183 14.77 -0.71 17.29
N HIS A 184 14.82 -1.20 18.53
CA HIS A 184 15.92 -2.00 19.03
C HIS A 184 16.10 -3.27 18.19
N LEU A 185 15.02 -4.00 17.88
CA LEU A 185 15.07 -5.15 16.97
C LEU A 185 15.61 -4.81 15.59
N GLU A 186 15.24 -3.66 15.02
CA GLU A 186 15.67 -3.23 13.69
C GLU A 186 17.13 -2.74 13.64
N GLN A 187 17.61 -2.06 14.69
CA GLN A 187 18.89 -1.34 14.67
C GLN A 187 20.01 -2.02 15.45
N GLU A 188 19.68 -2.68 16.55
CA GLU A 188 20.65 -3.14 17.54
C GLU A 188 20.81 -4.67 17.57
N THR A 189 19.91 -5.40 16.90
CA THR A 189 19.97 -6.86 16.82
C THR A 189 20.40 -7.38 15.45
N THR A 190 20.82 -8.64 15.38
CA THR A 190 21.10 -9.33 14.11
C THR A 190 19.84 -9.91 13.46
N GLU A 191 18.67 -9.67 14.04
CA GLU A 191 17.40 -10.16 13.50
C GLU A 191 17.07 -9.43 12.19
N ASN A 192 16.46 -10.15 11.25
CA ASN A 192 16.18 -9.62 9.91
C ASN A 192 14.87 -8.81 9.91
N VAL A 193 14.74 -7.85 10.82
CA VAL A 193 13.57 -6.98 10.98
C VAL A 193 13.78 -5.69 10.20
N HIS A 194 12.78 -5.29 9.42
CA HIS A 194 12.80 -4.08 8.58
C HIS A 194 11.49 -3.33 8.75
N SER A 195 11.54 -2.00 8.66
CA SER A 195 10.36 -1.16 8.74
C SER A 195 10.08 -0.37 7.47
N ALA A 196 8.81 0.00 7.28
CA ALA A 196 8.39 1.01 6.31
C ALA A 196 7.24 1.85 6.86
N ILE A 197 7.02 3.04 6.29
CA ILE A 197 5.97 3.97 6.72
C ILE A 197 4.84 3.91 5.71
N VAL A 198 3.65 3.52 6.15
CA VAL A 198 2.43 3.42 5.32
C VAL A 198 1.33 4.25 5.98
N ASP A 199 0.75 5.20 5.24
CA ASP A 199 -0.27 6.14 5.74
C ASP A 199 0.14 6.82 7.04
N GLY A 200 1.42 7.23 7.11
CA GLY A 200 1.98 7.90 8.28
C GLY A 200 2.26 7.02 9.51
N THR A 201 1.96 5.72 9.43
CA THR A 201 2.23 4.75 10.50
C THR A 201 3.39 3.86 10.10
N ARG A 202 4.37 3.68 10.99
CA ARG A 202 5.47 2.74 10.76
C ARG A 202 5.02 1.31 11.06
N HIS A 203 5.36 0.40 10.17
CA HIS A 203 5.10 -1.03 10.30
C HIS A 203 6.42 -1.81 10.18
N TRP A 204 6.59 -2.82 11.02
CA TRP A 204 7.76 -3.70 11.05
C TRP A 204 7.42 -5.10 10.56
N MET A 205 8.36 -5.72 9.87
CA MET A 205 8.22 -7.06 9.31
C MET A 205 9.58 -7.79 9.33
N ARG A 206 9.53 -9.11 9.53
CA ARG A 206 10.71 -9.98 9.46
C ARG A 206 10.85 -10.59 8.06
N PHE A 207 12.08 -10.72 7.56
CA PHE A 207 12.41 -11.30 6.25
C PHE A 207 13.23 -12.59 6.32
#